data_AF-A7TX90-F1
#
_entry.id   AF-A7TX90-F1
#
_cell.length_a   1.000
_cell.length_b   1.000
_cell.length_c   1.000
_cell.angle_alpha   90.00
_cell.angle_beta   90.00
_cell.angle_gamma   90.00
#
_symmetry.space_group_name_H-M   'P 1'
#
loop_
_entity.id
_entity.type
_entity.pdbx_description
1 polymer ?
#
loop_
_entity_poly.entity_id
_entity_poly.type
_entity_poly.pdbx_seq_one_letter_code
_entity_poly.pdbx_strand_id
1 'polypeptide(L)' 'MADQELRDKNNKLLAKIKTLSNGKLEIRDPNNKLKGTYDPKSNETRDPNNKLVAKGNMLTTLL' A
#
# COMPACT_ATOMS: atom_id res chain seq x y z
N MET A 1 15.31 3.50 -1.45
CA MET A 1 13.84 3.57 -1.39
C MET A 1 13.45 2.92 -0.08
N ALA A 2 12.60 3.57 0.72
CA ALA A 2 12.22 3.06 2.03
C ALA A 2 11.03 2.11 1.89
N ASP A 3 11.19 0.89 2.41
CA ASP A 3 10.12 -0.06 2.60
C ASP A 3 9.56 0.15 4.02
N GLN A 4 8.25 0.32 4.14
CA GLN A 4 7.57 0.45 5.41
C GLN A 4 6.88 -0.87 5.73
N GLU A 5 7.22 -1.49 6.86
CA GLU A 5 6.53 -2.69 7.32
C GLU A 5 5.40 -2.31 8.29
N LEU A 6 4.19 -2.73 7.97
CA LEU A 6 3.04 -2.63 8.86
C LEU A 6 2.97 -3.90 9.69
N ARG A 7 3.11 -3.77 11.00
CA ARG A 7 3.05 -4.87 11.95
C ARG A 7 1.92 -4.63 12.95
N ASP A 8 1.27 -5.71 13.35
CA ASP A 8 0.25 -5.70 14.40
C ASP A 8 0.88 -5.55 15.80
N LYS A 9 0.06 -5.33 16.83
CA LYS A 9 0.49 -5.29 18.25
C LYS A 9 1.29 -6.51 18.70
N ASN A 10 1.06 -7.66 18.07
CA ASN A 10 1.78 -8.90 18.34
C ASN A 10 3.09 -9.03 17.53
N ASN A 11 3.60 -7.95 16.93
CA ASN A 11 4.75 -7.92 16.03
C ASN A 11 4.60 -8.78 14.75
N LYS A 12 3.37 -9.19 14.44
CA LYS A 12 3.04 -9.95 13.23
C LYS A 12 3.01 -9.01 12.03
N LEU A 13 3.73 -9.34 10.97
CA LEU A 13 3.67 -8.60 9.71
C LEU A 13 2.24 -8.66 9.14
N LEU A 14 1.61 -7.50 8.97
CA LEU A 14 0.31 -7.34 8.33
C LEU A 14 0.47 -6.98 6.87
N ALA A 15 1.40 -6.09 6.53
CA ALA A 15 1.69 -5.72 5.16
C ALA A 15 3.04 -5.01 5.04
N LYS A 16 3.46 -4.78 3.80
CA LYS A 16 4.60 -3.95 3.44
C LYS A 16 4.15 -2.88 2.46
N ILE A 17 4.41 -1.63 2.79
CA ILE A 17 4.31 -0.51 1.86
C ILE A 17 5.68 -0.34 1.21
N LYS A 18 5.72 -0.43 -0.12
CA LYS A 18 6.93 -0.19 -0.89
C LYS A 18 6.80 1.12 -1.65
N THR A 19 7.83 1.95 -1.54
CA THR A 19 7.94 3.17 -2.34
C THR A 19 8.65 2.86 -3.65
N LEU A 20 7.95 3.00 -4.76
CA LEU A 20 8.46 2.79 -6.10
C LEU A 20 9.31 3.99 -6.54
N SER A 21 10.22 3.76 -7.49
CA SER A 21 11.10 4.80 -8.05
C SER A 21 10.34 5.94 -8.74
N ASN A 22 9.09 5.71 -9.13
CA ASN A 22 8.20 6.70 -9.73
C ASN A 22 7.46 7.58 -8.70
N GLY A 23 7.73 7.38 -7.41
CA GLY A 23 7.08 8.06 -6.29
C GLY A 23 5.76 7.42 -5.84
N LYS A 24 5.25 6.41 -6.54
CA LYS A 24 4.03 5.69 -6.12
C LYS A 24 4.33 4.79 -4.92
N LEU A 25 3.32 4.63 -4.07
CA LEU A 25 3.38 3.67 -2.96
C LEU A 25 2.56 2.45 -3.37
N GLU A 26 3.04 1.24 -3.11
CA GLU A 26 2.25 0.02 -3.25
C GLU A 26 2.18 -0.69 -1.91
N ILE A 27 1.00 -1.21 -1.55
CA ILE A 27 0.85 -2.04 -0.36
C ILE A 27 0.74 -3.51 -0.77
N ARG A 28 1.54 -4.34 -0.11
CA ARG A 28 1.59 -5.78 -0.32
C ARG A 28 1.30 -6.51 0.98
N ASP A 29 0.57 -7.59 0.87
CA ASP A 29 0.31 -8.56 1.95
C ASP A 29 1.63 -9.22 2.42
N PRO A 30 1.67 -9.90 3.58
CA PRO A 30 2.86 -10.62 4.04
C PRO A 30 3.29 -11.71 3.06
N ASN A 31 2.36 -12.22 2.26
CA ASN A 31 2.60 -13.16 1.17
C ASN A 31 3.11 -12.49 -0.13
N ASN A 32 3.56 -11.22 -0.08
CA ASN A 32 3.97 -10.40 -1.23
C ASN A 32 2.88 -10.16 -2.30
N LYS A 33 1.60 -10.42 -1.99
CA LYS A 33 0.49 -10.16 -2.90
C LYS A 33 0.13 -8.68 -2.91
N LEU A 34 0.00 -8.09 -4.09
CA LEU A 34 -0.44 -6.69 -4.23
C LEU A 34 -1.85 -6.52 -3.66
N LYS A 35 -2.00 -5.59 -2.73
CA LYS A 35 -3.26 -5.21 -2.07
C LYS A 35 -3.75 -3.83 -2.46
N GLY A 36 -2.88 -3.00 -3.02
CA GLY A 36 -3.26 -1.74 -3.63
C GLY A 36 -2.06 -0.88 -3.98
N THR A 37 -2.34 0.22 -4.67
CA THR A 37 -1.37 1.22 -5.06
C THR A 37 -1.91 2.60 -4.75
N TYR A 38 -1.04 3.50 -4.31
CA TYR A 38 -1.35 4.89 -4.05
C TYR A 38 -0.45 5.76 -4.90
N ASP A 39 -1.09 6.69 -5.59
CA ASP A 39 -0.43 7.69 -6.41
C ASP A 39 -0.45 9.04 -5.67
N PRO A 40 0.68 9.53 -5.15
CA PRO A 40 0.73 10.82 -4.48
C PRO A 40 0.54 12.01 -5.44
N LYS A 41 0.71 11.83 -6.76
CA LYS A 41 0.49 12.91 -7.72
C LYS A 41 -0.99 13.21 -7.89
N SER A 42 -1.81 12.17 -7.96
CA SER A 42 -3.27 12.29 -8.07
C SER A 42 -3.97 12.22 -6.72
N ASN A 43 -3.23 11.89 -5.65
CA ASN A 43 -3.77 11.61 -4.32
C ASN A 43 -4.87 10.53 -4.39
N GLU A 44 -4.59 9.41 -5.07
CA GLU A 44 -5.57 8.34 -5.34
C GLU A 44 -5.04 6.99 -4.85
N THR A 45 -5.85 6.27 -4.08
CA THR A 45 -5.63 4.86 -3.74
C THR A 45 -6.46 3.98 -4.65
N ARG A 46 -5.80 3.03 -5.29
CA ARG A 46 -6.38 2.03 -6.18
C ARG A 46 -6.14 0.62 -5.65
N ASP A 47 -7.13 -0.24 -5.81
CA ASP A 47 -7.07 -1.66 -5.52
C ASP A 47 -6.13 -2.39 -6.51
N PRO A 48 -5.67 -3.63 -6.25
CA PRO A 48 -4.91 -4.48 -7.17
C PRO A 48 -5.53 -4.61 -8.57
N ASN A 49 -6.86 -4.53 -8.68
CA ASN A 49 -7.58 -4.52 -9.95
C ASN A 49 -7.61 -3.14 -10.61
N ASN A 50 -6.79 -2.19 -10.13
CA ASN A 50 -6.68 -0.81 -10.60
C ASN A 50 -7.97 0.02 -10.45
N LYS A 51 -8.91 -0.44 -9.62
CA LYS A 51 -10.15 0.27 -9.30
C LYS A 51 -9.86 1.36 -8.27
N LEU A 52 -10.34 2.58 -8.50
CA LEU A 52 -10.26 3.66 -7.53
C LEU A 52 -11.04 3.24 -6.26
N VAL A 53 -10.32 3.13 -5.15
CA VAL A 53 -10.90 2.83 -3.83
C VAL A 53 -11.27 4.14 -3.16
N ALA A 54 -10.32 5.08 -3.15
CA ALA A 54 -10.50 6.36 -2.50
C ALA A 54 -9.52 7.41 -3.02
N LYS A 55 -9.84 8.68 -2.74
CA LYS A 55 -8.90 9.80 -2.85
C LYS A 55 -8.28 10.05 -1.47
N GLY A 56 -6.95 10.07 -1.38
CA GLY A 56 -6.19 10.01 -0.14
C GLY A 56 -5.31 8.76 -0.04
N ASN A 57 -4.35 8.77 0.88
CA ASN A 57 -3.57 7.57 1.22
C ASN A 57 -4.42 6.64 2.11
N MET A 58 -5.15 5.75 1.46
CA MET A 58 -5.96 4.70 2.10
C MET A 58 -5.33 3.32 1.90
N LEU A 59 -4.01 3.25 1.67
CA LEU A 59 -3.33 1.96 1.54
C LEU A 59 -3.56 1.07 2.77
N THR A 60 -3.56 1.66 3.96
CA THR A 60 -3.74 0.93 5.22
C THR A 60 -5.17 0.44 5.44
N THR A 61 -6.18 0.92 4.71
CA THR A 61 -7.56 0.43 4.83
C THR A 61 -7.83 -0.82 3.99
N LEU A 62 -6.85 -1.23 3.16
CA LEU A 62 -6.90 -2.44 2.33
C LEU A 62 -6.35 -3.68 3.07
N LEU A 63 -6.13 -3.56 4.38
CA LEU A 63 -5.61 -4.56 5.31
C LEU A 63 -6.71 -5.18 6.16
#